data_AF-A0AAD3SMS4-F1
#
_entry.id   AF-A0AAD3SMS4-F1
#
_cell.length_a   1.000
_cell.length_b   1.000
_cell.length_c   1.000
_cell.angle_alpha   90.00
_cell.angle_beta   90.00
_cell.angle_gamma   90.00
#
_symmetry.space_group_name_H-M   'P 1'
#
loop_
_entity.id
_entity.type
_entity.pdbx_description
1 polymer ?
#
loop_
_entity_poly.entity_id
_entity_poly.type
_entity_poly.pdbx_seq_one_letter_code
_entity_poly.pdbx_strand_id
1 'polypeptide(L)'
;MGASMAAAAAAAFTVVLMMKWVWRVVNWVWLKPKSLEKCLRRQGLAGNSYRILFGDMKDSSRLKDEAKSKPISFTNDYLHRADPLLHQTIKNYGKNSFVWMGAIPKVNITEPELIKEIFSKMYNFQKPILSKVFMSLVPGLAQYEGEKWAKHRKIINPAFHIDKLKLMLPAFSTSCDEMIAKWEKIVSETGSHEVDLKPHLKILTADVISRSAFGSNYEEGRKIFQLLNDQIDLALKGFLTTFIPGGGTSLQGQTTG
;
A
#
# COMPACT_ATOMS: atom_id res chain seq x y z
N MET A 1 -34.21 35.00 -32.96
CA MET A 1 -34.57 34.73 -31.55
C MET A 1 -34.12 33.35 -31.06
N GLY A 2 -34.26 32.27 -31.84
CA GLY A 2 -33.88 30.91 -31.41
C GLY A 2 -32.40 30.70 -31.02
N ALA A 3 -31.45 31.30 -31.74
CA ALA A 3 -30.01 31.14 -31.44
C ALA A 3 -29.59 31.80 -30.11
N SER A 4 -30.21 32.92 -29.74
CA SER A 4 -29.94 33.63 -28.48
C SER A 4 -30.48 32.85 -27.26
N MET A 5 -31.67 32.26 -27.39
CA MET A 5 -32.26 31.40 -26.35
C MET A 5 -31.45 30.11 -26.13
N ALA A 6 -30.96 29.50 -27.21
CA ALA A 6 -30.09 28.32 -27.12
C ALA A 6 -28.75 28.63 -26.43
N ALA A 7 -28.14 29.79 -26.74
CA ALA A 7 -26.92 30.25 -26.09
C ALA A 7 -27.12 30.52 -24.59
N ALA A 8 -28.24 31.15 -24.21
CA ALA A 8 -28.58 31.41 -22.81
C ALA A 8 -28.84 30.10 -22.03
N ALA A 9 -29.52 29.13 -22.63
CA ALA A 9 -29.75 27.82 -22.02
C ALA A 9 -28.43 27.03 -21.83
N ALA A 10 -27.54 27.07 -22.82
CA ALA A 10 -26.22 26.45 -22.72
C ALA A 10 -25.37 27.09 -21.60
N ALA A 11 -25.38 28.43 -21.50
CA ALA A 11 -24.69 29.14 -20.43
C ALA A 11 -25.26 28.83 -19.04
N ALA A 12 -26.58 28.73 -18.89
CA ALA A 12 -27.19 28.31 -17.63
C ALA A 12 -26.78 26.88 -17.24
N PHE A 13 -26.75 25.96 -18.21
CA PHE A 13 -26.33 24.58 -17.97
C PHE A 13 -24.87 24.47 -17.53
N THR A 14 -23.96 25.22 -18.18
CA THR A 14 -22.54 25.24 -17.77
C THR A 14 -22.37 25.81 -16.37
N VAL A 15 -23.09 26.87 -16.01
CA VAL A 15 -23.07 27.45 -14.66
C VAL A 15 -23.57 26.43 -13.62
N VAL A 16 -24.65 25.70 -13.89
CA VAL A 16 -25.13 24.64 -12.99
C VAL A 16 -24.11 23.51 -12.83
N LEU A 17 -23.46 23.08 -13.92
CA LEU A 17 -22.39 22.08 -13.84
C LEU A 17 -21.19 22.58 -13.02
N MET A 18 -20.78 23.83 -13.19
CA MET A 18 -19.71 24.45 -12.43
C MET A 18 -20.07 24.55 -10.93
N MET A 19 -21.27 24.99 -10.59
CA MET A 19 -21.72 25.03 -9.19
C MET A 19 -21.76 23.63 -8.57
N LYS A 20 -22.25 22.61 -9.29
CA LYS A 20 -22.21 21.22 -8.84
C LYS A 20 -20.77 20.73 -8.63
N TRP A 21 -19.85 21.08 -9.52
CA TRP A 21 -18.44 20.76 -9.39
C TRP A 21 -17.80 21.43 -8.17
N VAL A 22 -17.98 22.73 -8.01
CA VAL A 22 -17.48 23.50 -6.86
C VAL A 22 -18.03 22.92 -5.56
N TRP A 23 -19.33 22.64 -5.49
CA TRP A 23 -19.93 22.03 -4.30
C TRP A 23 -19.34 20.66 -3.98
N ARG A 24 -19.14 19.80 -4.99
CA ARG A 24 -18.48 18.50 -4.82
C ARG A 24 -17.06 18.68 -4.27
N VAL A 25 -16.30 19.61 -4.81
CA VAL A 25 -14.93 19.91 -4.36
C VAL A 25 -14.92 20.41 -2.92
N VAL A 26 -15.75 21.41 -2.58
CA VAL A 26 -15.84 21.95 -1.20
C VAL A 26 -16.27 20.86 -0.21
N ASN A 27 -17.27 20.06 -0.57
CA ASN A 27 -17.73 18.98 0.29
C ASN A 27 -16.64 17.94 0.53
N TRP A 28 -15.92 17.57 -0.52
CA TRP A 28 -14.89 16.54 -0.45
C TRP A 28 -13.59 17.03 0.22
N VAL A 29 -13.13 18.25 -0.07
CA VAL A 29 -11.90 18.83 0.51
C VAL A 29 -12.11 19.30 1.94
N TRP A 30 -13.28 19.79 2.32
CA TRP A 30 -13.46 20.50 3.60
C TRP A 30 -14.57 19.91 4.47
N LEU A 31 -15.81 19.90 3.99
CA LEU A 31 -16.97 19.59 4.85
C LEU A 31 -16.96 18.14 5.33
N LYS A 32 -16.71 17.18 4.44
CA LYS A 32 -16.68 15.75 4.75
C LYS A 32 -15.52 15.41 5.70
N PRO A 33 -14.26 15.82 5.46
CA PRO A 33 -13.18 15.61 6.42
C PRO A 33 -13.49 16.20 7.80
N LYS A 34 -14.02 17.43 7.87
CA LYS A 34 -14.37 18.05 9.16
C LYS A 34 -15.53 17.34 9.88
N SER A 35 -16.51 16.82 9.15
CA SER A 35 -17.58 16.01 9.71
C SER A 35 -17.04 14.68 10.28
N LEU A 36 -16.19 13.99 9.53
CA LEU A 36 -15.53 12.76 9.98
C LEU A 36 -14.64 13.01 11.20
N GLU A 37 -13.87 14.10 11.21
CA GLU A 37 -13.05 14.50 12.36
C GLU A 37 -13.90 14.64 13.62
N LYS A 38 -15.03 15.34 13.54
CA LYS A 38 -15.97 15.48 14.67
C LYS A 38 -16.52 14.13 15.12
N CYS A 39 -16.85 13.23 14.18
CA CYS A 39 -17.34 11.89 14.49
C CYS A 39 -16.30 11.07 15.26
N LEU A 40 -15.05 11.04 14.78
CA LEU A 40 -13.95 10.32 15.43
C LEU A 40 -13.68 10.85 16.84
N ARG A 41 -13.66 12.18 17.01
CA ARG A 41 -13.48 12.80 18.33
C ARG A 41 -14.61 12.47 19.31
N ARG A 42 -15.86 12.40 18.83
CA ARG A 42 -17.00 11.96 19.65
C ARG A 42 -16.92 10.49 20.07
N GLN A 43 -16.24 9.65 19.29
CA GLN A 43 -15.95 8.26 19.61
C GLN A 43 -14.74 8.09 20.55
N GLY A 44 -14.15 9.20 21.04
CA GLY A 44 -13.00 9.16 21.94
C GLY A 44 -11.66 8.99 21.25
N LEU A 45 -11.61 9.03 19.92
CA LEU A 45 -10.36 8.95 19.16
C LEU A 45 -9.66 10.31 19.11
N ALA A 46 -8.35 10.31 19.31
CA ALA A 46 -7.52 11.52 19.29
C ALA A 46 -6.54 11.53 18.10
N GLY A 47 -6.21 12.71 17.60
CA GLY A 47 -5.35 12.84 16.43
C GLY A 47 -5.20 14.29 15.99
N ASN A 48 -4.30 14.50 15.03
CA ASN A 48 -4.09 15.80 14.41
C ASN A 48 -5.40 16.31 13.78
N SER A 49 -5.59 17.63 13.82
CA SER A 49 -6.68 18.26 13.08
C SER A 49 -6.47 18.12 11.58
N TYR A 50 -7.55 17.96 10.81
CA TYR A 50 -7.44 17.84 9.36
C TYR A 50 -6.79 19.08 8.73
N ARG A 51 -5.76 18.84 7.90
CA ARG A 51 -5.08 19.85 7.06
C ARG A 51 -5.49 19.65 5.60
N ILE A 52 -5.96 20.73 4.97
CA ILE A 52 -6.53 20.73 3.61
C ILE A 52 -5.63 19.97 2.61
N LEU A 53 -6.28 19.11 1.82
CA LEU A 53 -5.73 18.24 0.75
C LEU A 53 -4.75 17.15 1.20
N PHE A 54 -3.77 17.48 2.04
CA PHE A 54 -2.65 16.59 2.35
C PHE A 54 -2.75 15.87 3.70
N GLY A 55 -3.54 16.38 4.65
CA GLY A 55 -3.61 15.79 5.98
C GLY A 55 -2.23 15.73 6.65
N ASP A 56 -1.79 14.53 7.02
CA ASP A 56 -0.48 14.26 7.65
C ASP A 56 0.58 13.77 6.65
N MET A 57 0.28 13.75 5.35
CA MET A 57 1.18 13.17 4.32
C MET A 57 2.54 13.87 4.25
N LYS A 58 2.58 15.20 4.38
CA LYS A 58 3.83 15.97 4.37
C LYS A 58 4.71 15.62 5.57
N ASP A 59 4.11 15.50 6.75
CA ASP A 59 4.81 15.05 7.95
C ASP A 59 5.27 13.59 7.82
N SER A 60 4.44 12.71 7.23
CA SER A 60 4.83 11.32 6.96
C SER A 60 6.10 11.24 6.12
N SER A 61 6.19 12.04 5.04
CA SER A 61 7.39 12.07 4.18
C SER A 61 8.60 12.59 4.94
N ARG A 62 8.48 13.77 5.57
CA ARG A 62 9.57 14.40 6.32
C ARG A 62 10.11 13.48 7.42
N LEU A 63 9.23 12.89 8.23
CA LEU A 63 9.60 11.99 9.31
C LEU A 63 10.27 10.71 8.80
N LYS A 64 9.84 10.18 7.65
CA LYS A 64 10.50 9.03 7.00
C LYS A 64 11.90 9.38 6.52
N ASP A 65 12.09 10.56 5.96
CA ASP A 65 13.40 11.02 5.49
C ASP A 65 14.35 11.28 6.67
N GLU A 66 13.86 11.93 7.73
CA GLU A 66 14.60 12.13 8.99
C GLU A 66 14.94 10.82 9.71
N ALA A 67 14.02 9.86 9.74
CA ALA A 67 14.29 8.54 10.29
C ALA A 67 15.33 7.80 9.43
N LYS A 68 15.34 8.03 8.10
CA LYS A 68 16.28 7.40 7.16
C LYS A 68 17.68 7.96 7.19
N SER A 69 17.85 9.22 7.55
CA SER A 69 19.17 9.84 7.67
C SER A 69 19.94 9.42 8.93
N LYS A 70 19.26 8.77 9.89
CA LYS A 70 19.86 8.37 11.17
C LYS A 70 20.10 6.85 11.21
N PRO A 71 21.22 6.41 11.81
CA PRO A 71 21.43 4.99 12.10
C PRO A 71 20.38 4.50 13.10
N ILE A 72 20.13 3.20 13.10
CA ILE A 72 19.27 2.53 14.09
C ILE A 72 20.09 1.52 14.88
N SER A 73 19.79 1.37 16.17
CA SER A 73 20.35 0.28 16.98
C SER A 73 19.77 -1.07 16.56
N PHE A 74 20.53 -2.14 16.78
CA PHE A 74 20.05 -3.51 16.59
C PHE A 74 19.15 -3.95 17.74
N THR A 75 17.96 -3.35 17.83
CA THR A 75 16.95 -3.65 18.86
C THR A 75 15.61 -3.98 18.21
N ASN A 76 14.73 -4.61 18.98
CA ASN A 76 13.36 -4.90 18.52
C ASN A 76 12.44 -3.67 18.54
N ASP A 77 12.90 -2.52 19.08
CA ASP A 77 12.16 -1.26 19.01
C ASP A 77 12.55 -0.48 17.74
N TYR A 78 12.01 -0.92 16.60
CA TYR A 78 12.27 -0.30 15.31
C TYR A 78 11.07 0.48 14.76
N LEU A 79 9.97 0.59 15.51
CA LEU A 79 8.75 1.22 15.01
C LEU A 79 8.98 2.69 14.66
N HIS A 80 9.79 3.40 15.45
CA HIS A 80 10.18 4.78 15.18
C HIS A 80 10.94 4.95 13.85
N ARG A 81 11.53 3.88 13.31
CA ARG A 81 12.22 3.84 12.02
C ARG A 81 11.31 3.38 10.88
N ALA A 82 10.51 2.34 11.13
CA ALA A 82 9.65 1.70 10.14
C ALA A 82 8.40 2.53 9.82
N ASP A 83 7.73 3.06 10.85
CA ASP A 83 6.58 3.95 10.72
C ASP A 83 6.65 5.09 11.74
N PRO A 84 7.50 6.12 11.48
CA PRO A 84 7.71 7.21 12.42
C PRO A 84 6.43 8.03 12.68
N LEU A 85 5.52 8.12 11.70
CA LEU A 85 4.26 8.83 11.87
C LEU A 85 3.35 8.09 12.85
N LEU A 86 3.22 6.77 12.71
CA LEU A 86 2.46 5.96 13.65
C LEU A 86 3.06 6.04 15.06
N HIS A 87 4.38 5.89 15.17
CA HIS A 87 5.09 5.98 16.45
C HIS A 87 4.82 7.32 17.15
N GLN A 88 4.97 8.45 16.44
CA GLN A 88 4.71 9.78 16.99
C GLN A 88 3.23 9.98 17.35
N THR A 89 2.32 9.47 16.54
CA THR A 89 0.88 9.58 16.80
C THR A 89 0.48 8.84 18.07
N ILE A 90 0.97 7.60 18.25
CA ILE A 90 0.72 6.82 19.46
C ILE A 90 1.33 7.50 20.68
N LYS A 91 2.53 8.08 20.55
CA LYS A 91 3.17 8.82 21.65
C LYS A 91 2.37 10.06 22.08
N ASN A 92 1.79 10.79 21.12
CA ASN A 92 1.10 12.05 21.39
C ASN A 92 -0.36 11.87 21.81
N TYR A 93 -1.04 10.86 21.26
CA TYR A 93 -2.50 10.71 21.36
C TYR A 93 -2.93 9.35 21.93
N GLY A 94 -2.00 8.44 22.19
CA GLY A 94 -2.28 7.09 22.65
C GLY A 94 -2.67 6.13 21.53
N LYS A 95 -3.01 4.90 21.93
CA LYS A 95 -3.35 3.79 21.02
C LYS A 95 -4.65 4.03 20.25
N ASN A 96 -5.62 4.67 20.88
CA ASN A 96 -6.91 5.05 20.30
C ASN A 96 -6.77 6.37 19.53
N SER A 97 -6.03 6.32 18.43
CA SER A 97 -5.70 7.51 17.65
C SER A 97 -6.01 7.37 16.16
N PHE A 98 -5.97 8.49 15.45
CA PHE A 98 -6.12 8.50 14.00
C PHE A 98 -5.15 9.48 13.32
N VAL A 99 -4.85 9.20 12.06
CA VAL A 99 -4.01 10.04 11.18
C VAL A 99 -4.74 10.35 9.88
N TRP A 100 -4.36 11.43 9.20
CA TRP A 100 -4.94 11.83 7.92
C TRP A 100 -4.06 11.44 6.75
N MET A 101 -4.60 10.62 5.86
CA MET A 101 -4.01 10.34 4.55
C MET A 101 -4.77 11.13 3.49
N GLY A 102 -4.29 12.34 3.24
CA GLY A 102 -5.07 13.32 2.49
C GLY A 102 -6.39 13.63 3.20
N ALA A 103 -7.50 13.61 2.46
CA ALA A 103 -8.85 13.83 2.99
C ALA A 103 -9.48 12.60 3.69
N ILE A 104 -8.75 11.49 3.80
CA ILE A 104 -9.25 10.22 4.37
C ILE A 104 -8.58 9.98 5.73
N PRO A 105 -9.35 9.90 6.83
CA PRO A 105 -8.79 9.51 8.11
C PRO A 105 -8.51 8.01 8.16
N LYS A 106 -7.40 7.62 8.78
CA LYS A 106 -7.06 6.24 9.13
C LYS A 106 -7.03 6.09 10.63
N VAL A 107 -7.82 5.17 11.14
CA VAL A 107 -7.92 4.87 12.57
C VAL A 107 -6.89 3.80 12.92
N ASN A 108 -6.16 4.00 14.01
CA ASN A 108 -5.28 3.02 14.60
C ASN A 108 -6.12 2.15 15.54
N ILE A 109 -6.07 0.84 15.34
CA ILE A 109 -6.81 -0.14 16.13
C ILE A 109 -5.76 -1.08 16.73
N THR A 110 -5.77 -1.23 18.04
CA THR A 110 -4.74 -1.99 18.76
C THR A 110 -5.31 -3.14 19.58
N GLU A 111 -6.62 -3.16 19.74
CA GLU A 111 -7.39 -4.14 20.50
C GLU A 111 -7.49 -5.44 19.70
N PRO A 112 -6.91 -6.56 20.17
CA PRO A 112 -6.89 -7.82 19.44
C PRO A 112 -8.28 -8.32 19.03
N GLU A 113 -9.30 -8.07 19.85
CA GLU A 113 -10.69 -8.45 19.59
C GLU A 113 -11.25 -7.71 18.38
N LEU A 114 -11.01 -6.39 18.29
CA LEU A 114 -11.43 -5.56 17.16
C LEU A 114 -10.66 -5.92 15.90
N ILE A 115 -9.36 -6.16 16.02
CA ILE A 115 -8.52 -6.63 14.91
C ILE A 115 -9.11 -7.94 14.38
N LYS A 116 -9.35 -8.93 15.25
CA LYS A 116 -9.93 -10.22 14.88
C LYS A 116 -11.29 -10.05 14.18
N GLU A 117 -12.15 -9.18 14.68
CA GLU A 117 -13.45 -8.91 14.09
C GLU A 117 -13.33 -8.34 12.67
N ILE A 118 -12.47 -7.34 12.48
CA ILE A 118 -12.23 -6.69 11.18
C ILE A 118 -11.71 -7.71 10.16
N PHE A 119 -10.70 -8.50 10.55
CA PHE A 119 -10.11 -9.50 9.65
C PHE A 119 -11.06 -10.68 9.36
N SER A 120 -12.04 -10.94 10.22
CA SER A 120 -13.07 -11.98 9.99
C SER A 120 -14.19 -11.50 9.06
N LYS A 121 -14.48 -10.19 9.06
CA LYS A 121 -15.57 -9.57 8.27
C LYS A 121 -15.06 -8.96 6.96
N MET A 122 -14.35 -9.75 6.15
CA MET A 122 -13.69 -9.28 4.91
C MET A 122 -14.63 -8.64 3.88
N TYR A 123 -15.92 -8.96 3.90
CA TYR A 123 -16.93 -8.33 3.04
C TYR A 123 -17.29 -6.90 3.47
N ASN A 124 -17.20 -6.60 4.78
CA ASN A 124 -17.47 -5.28 5.34
C ASN A 124 -16.22 -4.40 5.32
N PHE A 125 -15.05 -5.02 5.52
CA PHE A 125 -13.75 -4.35 5.56
C PHE A 125 -12.89 -4.77 4.37
N GLN A 126 -13.14 -4.13 3.23
CA GLN A 126 -12.36 -4.34 2.00
C GLN A 126 -10.97 -3.69 2.10
N LYS A 127 -10.00 -4.20 1.33
CA LYS A 127 -8.64 -3.64 1.34
C LYS A 127 -8.66 -2.19 0.83
N PRO A 128 -7.84 -1.31 1.43
CA PRO A 128 -7.73 0.06 0.95
C PRO A 128 -7.16 0.09 -0.47
N ILE A 129 -7.82 0.82 -1.37
CA ILE A 129 -7.30 1.08 -2.71
C ILE A 129 -6.19 2.13 -2.57
N LEU A 130 -4.93 1.70 -2.64
CA LEU A 130 -3.76 2.58 -2.54
C LEU A 130 -3.76 3.61 -3.67
N SER A 131 -3.81 3.16 -4.93
CA SER A 131 -4.20 3.99 -6.08
C SER A 131 -4.74 3.11 -7.20
N LYS A 132 -5.67 3.63 -8.00
CA LYS A 132 -6.27 2.87 -9.11
C LYS A 132 -5.23 2.50 -10.17
N VAL A 133 -4.28 3.40 -10.43
CA VAL A 133 -3.18 3.19 -11.38
C VAL A 133 -2.24 2.11 -10.87
N PHE A 134 -1.76 2.20 -9.61
CA PHE A 134 -0.89 1.19 -9.02
C PHE A 134 -1.56 -0.19 -9.01
N MET A 135 -2.82 -0.25 -8.56
CA MET A 135 -3.56 -1.51 -8.49
C MET A 135 -3.81 -2.12 -9.87
N SER A 136 -3.97 -1.31 -10.92
CA SER A 136 -4.14 -1.84 -12.29
C SER A 136 -2.88 -2.51 -12.85
N LEU A 137 -1.70 -2.13 -12.35
CA LEU A 137 -0.41 -2.67 -12.78
C LEU A 137 -0.04 -4.00 -12.08
N VAL A 138 -0.74 -4.36 -11.00
CA VAL A 138 -0.48 -5.58 -10.23
C VAL A 138 -1.79 -6.37 -10.04
N PRO A 139 -2.39 -6.90 -11.13
CA PRO A 139 -3.61 -7.67 -11.04
C PRO A 139 -3.36 -8.98 -10.30
N GLY A 140 -4.35 -9.42 -9.52
CA GLY A 140 -4.30 -10.72 -8.86
C GLY A 140 -4.88 -10.71 -7.47
N LEU A 141 -4.48 -11.72 -6.68
CA LEU A 141 -5.06 -12.00 -5.36
C LEU A 141 -4.88 -10.86 -4.36
N ALA A 142 -3.80 -10.08 -4.49
CA ALA A 142 -3.57 -8.90 -3.67
C ALA A 142 -4.66 -7.83 -3.88
N GLN A 143 -5.12 -7.66 -5.12
CA GLN A 143 -6.12 -6.65 -5.51
C GLN A 143 -7.56 -7.15 -5.44
N TYR A 144 -7.82 -8.41 -5.77
CA TYR A 144 -9.19 -8.91 -5.85
C TYR A 144 -9.89 -8.88 -4.49
N GLU A 145 -11.21 -8.68 -4.56
CA GLU A 145 -12.15 -8.68 -3.43
C GLU A 145 -13.33 -9.64 -3.71
N GLY A 146 -14.10 -9.96 -2.67
CA GLY A 146 -15.34 -10.72 -2.76
C GLY A 146 -15.19 -12.09 -3.43
N GLU A 147 -16.15 -12.45 -4.28
CA GLU A 147 -16.19 -13.76 -4.95
C GLU A 147 -14.99 -13.99 -5.87
N LYS A 148 -14.51 -12.94 -6.56
CA LYS A 148 -13.34 -13.06 -7.44
C LYS A 148 -12.10 -13.41 -6.63
N TRP A 149 -11.92 -12.79 -5.47
CA TRP A 149 -10.86 -13.17 -4.54
C TRP A 149 -11.02 -14.60 -4.04
N ALA A 150 -12.22 -14.99 -3.59
CA ALA A 150 -12.49 -16.31 -3.06
C ALA A 150 -12.17 -17.42 -4.08
N LYS A 151 -12.59 -17.22 -5.33
CA LYS A 151 -12.30 -18.14 -6.45
C LYS A 151 -10.79 -18.29 -6.68
N HIS A 152 -10.06 -17.20 -6.80
CA HIS A 152 -8.60 -17.24 -7.04
C HIS A 152 -7.84 -17.81 -5.84
N ARG A 153 -8.27 -17.49 -4.60
CA ARG A 153 -7.68 -18.06 -3.38
C ARG A 153 -7.85 -19.57 -3.34
N LYS A 154 -9.04 -20.09 -3.68
CA LYS A 154 -9.32 -21.52 -3.74
C LYS A 154 -8.44 -22.27 -4.74
N ILE A 155 -8.16 -21.65 -5.90
CA ILE A 155 -7.29 -22.23 -6.93
C ILE A 155 -5.83 -22.32 -6.45
N ILE A 156 -5.34 -21.28 -5.78
CA ILE A 156 -3.92 -21.15 -5.43
C ILE A 156 -3.55 -21.88 -4.13
N ASN A 157 -4.46 -21.92 -3.14
CA ASN A 157 -4.19 -22.49 -1.81
C ASN A 157 -3.55 -23.90 -1.84
N PRO A 158 -3.97 -24.86 -2.68
CA PRO A 158 -3.38 -26.19 -2.72
C PRO A 158 -1.86 -26.20 -2.98
N ALA A 159 -1.34 -25.23 -3.74
CA ALA A 159 0.09 -25.13 -4.02
C ALA A 159 0.92 -24.76 -2.78
N PHE A 160 0.28 -24.20 -1.75
CA PHE A 160 0.91 -23.79 -0.49
C PHE A 160 0.57 -24.72 0.68
N HIS A 161 0.04 -25.91 0.42
CA HIS A 161 -0.11 -26.96 1.44
C HIS A 161 1.26 -27.52 1.83
N ILE A 162 1.41 -27.94 3.08
CA ILE A 162 2.69 -28.39 3.64
C ILE A 162 3.38 -29.48 2.81
N ASP A 163 2.62 -30.42 2.26
CA ASP A 163 3.18 -31.50 1.43
C ASP A 163 3.69 -31.00 0.09
N LYS A 164 3.12 -29.92 -0.46
CA LYS A 164 3.63 -29.25 -1.67
C LYS A 164 4.84 -28.38 -1.35
N LEU A 165 4.84 -27.69 -0.21
CA LEU A 165 5.99 -26.91 0.24
C LEU A 165 7.23 -27.78 0.48
N LYS A 166 7.07 -28.99 1.02
CA LYS A 166 8.18 -29.94 1.19
C LYS A 166 8.89 -30.27 -0.12
N LEU A 167 8.15 -30.33 -1.23
CA LEU A 167 8.73 -30.58 -2.57
C LEU A 167 9.57 -29.39 -3.07
N MET A 168 9.37 -28.19 -2.53
CA MET A 168 10.13 -26.98 -2.88
C MET A 168 11.41 -26.82 -2.05
N LEU A 169 11.57 -27.55 -0.95
CA LEU A 169 12.74 -27.43 -0.07
C LEU A 169 14.09 -27.65 -0.79
N PRO A 170 14.23 -28.63 -1.71
CA PRO A 170 15.49 -28.79 -2.44
C PRO A 170 15.85 -27.53 -3.24
N ALA A 171 14.87 -26.91 -3.91
CA ALA A 171 15.07 -25.65 -4.62
C ALA A 171 15.53 -24.53 -3.68
N PHE A 172 14.93 -24.43 -2.49
CA PHE A 172 15.33 -23.42 -1.50
C PHE A 172 16.75 -23.64 -1.00
N SER A 173 17.12 -24.89 -0.70
CA SER A 173 18.48 -25.25 -0.28
C SER A 173 19.48 -24.86 -1.35
N THR A 174 19.27 -25.27 -2.60
CA THR A 174 20.22 -24.97 -3.67
C THR A 174 20.40 -23.47 -3.89
N SER A 175 19.32 -22.68 -3.84
CA SER A 175 19.44 -21.21 -3.94
C SER A 175 20.27 -20.62 -2.79
N CYS A 176 20.11 -21.13 -1.57
CA CYS A 176 20.90 -20.70 -0.41
C CYS A 176 22.37 -21.12 -0.54
N ASP A 177 22.62 -22.38 -0.91
CA ASP A 177 23.97 -22.96 -1.06
C ASP A 177 24.77 -22.18 -2.12
N GLU A 178 24.14 -21.83 -3.25
CA GLU A 178 24.77 -21.02 -4.30
C GLU A 178 25.09 -19.59 -3.85
N MET A 179 24.25 -18.98 -3.00
CA MET A 179 24.53 -17.66 -2.44
C MET A 179 25.70 -17.71 -1.45
N ILE A 180 25.71 -18.71 -0.57
CA ILE A 180 26.78 -18.91 0.42
C ILE A 180 28.11 -19.20 -0.28
N ALA A 181 28.12 -20.09 -1.28
CA ALA A 181 29.32 -20.40 -2.05
C ALA A 181 29.93 -19.15 -2.74
N LYS A 182 29.09 -18.21 -3.21
CA LYS A 182 29.56 -16.92 -3.74
C LYS A 182 30.23 -16.07 -2.67
N TRP A 183 29.69 -16.04 -1.45
CA TRP A 183 30.31 -15.32 -0.33
C TRP A 183 31.61 -15.97 0.12
N GLU A 184 31.65 -17.29 0.24
CA GLU A 184 32.86 -18.05 0.59
C GLU A 184 34.00 -17.78 -0.39
N LYS A 185 33.68 -17.68 -1.70
CA LYS A 185 34.65 -17.30 -2.73
C LYS A 185 35.20 -15.88 -2.54
N ILE A 186 34.34 -14.91 -2.24
CA ILE A 186 34.78 -13.52 -2.00
C ILE A 186 35.70 -13.46 -0.77
N VAL A 187 35.34 -14.18 0.29
CA VAL A 187 36.11 -14.23 1.53
C VAL A 187 37.44 -14.97 1.34
N SER A 188 37.49 -16.05 0.55
CA SER A 188 38.75 -16.76 0.30
C SER A 188 39.76 -15.92 -0.48
N GLU A 189 39.30 -15.00 -1.34
CA GLU A 189 40.14 -14.08 -2.10
C GLU A 189 40.62 -12.87 -1.26
N THR A 190 39.85 -12.44 -0.25
CA THR A 190 40.08 -11.18 0.49
C THR A 190 40.38 -11.35 1.98
N GLY A 191 40.26 -12.57 2.53
CA GLY A 191 40.34 -12.89 3.96
C GLY A 191 39.09 -12.48 4.75
N SER A 192 38.60 -11.26 4.54
CA SER A 192 37.35 -10.75 5.11
C SER A 192 36.71 -9.74 4.16
N HIS A 193 35.38 -9.74 4.05
CA HIS A 193 34.66 -8.82 3.17
C HIS A 193 33.36 -8.32 3.81
N GLU A 194 33.11 -7.02 3.75
CA GLU A 194 31.83 -6.43 4.12
C GLU A 194 30.85 -6.57 2.94
N VAL A 195 29.66 -7.13 3.20
CA VAL A 195 28.66 -7.43 2.16
C VAL A 195 27.37 -6.66 2.41
N ASP A 196 26.92 -5.87 1.42
CA ASP A 196 25.54 -5.37 1.41
C ASP A 196 24.59 -6.54 1.09
N LEU A 197 23.83 -6.99 2.08
CA LEU A 197 22.93 -8.14 1.95
C LEU A 197 21.73 -7.85 1.04
N LYS A 198 21.31 -6.60 0.85
CA LYS A 198 20.03 -6.28 0.19
C LYS A 198 19.99 -6.77 -1.27
N PRO A 199 21.01 -6.53 -2.13
CA PRO A 199 21.06 -7.10 -3.47
C PRO A 199 21.07 -8.64 -3.47
N HIS A 200 21.80 -9.26 -2.55
CA HIS A 200 21.93 -10.72 -2.47
C HIS A 200 20.60 -11.38 -2.07
N LEU A 201 19.89 -10.83 -1.09
CA LEU A 201 18.57 -11.31 -0.67
C LEU A 201 17.51 -11.14 -1.77
N LYS A 202 17.61 -10.08 -2.58
CA LYS A 202 16.74 -9.92 -3.77
C LYS A 202 16.98 -11.02 -4.79
N ILE A 203 18.25 -11.31 -5.11
CA ILE A 203 18.61 -12.38 -6.05
C ILE A 203 18.18 -13.74 -5.50
N LEU A 204 18.47 -14.02 -4.23
CA LEU A 204 18.05 -15.25 -3.55
C LEU A 204 16.53 -15.46 -3.64
N THR A 205 15.75 -14.42 -3.31
CA THR A 205 14.28 -14.49 -3.36
C THR A 205 13.79 -14.77 -4.79
N ALA A 206 14.39 -14.11 -5.78
CA ALA A 206 14.05 -14.32 -7.18
C ALA A 206 14.41 -15.73 -7.67
N ASP A 207 15.58 -16.24 -7.27
CA ASP A 207 16.03 -17.59 -7.62
C ASP A 207 15.15 -18.68 -6.99
N VAL A 208 14.81 -18.51 -5.71
CA VAL A 208 13.88 -19.38 -4.99
C VAL A 208 12.54 -19.46 -5.73
N ILE A 209 11.97 -18.31 -6.13
CA ILE A 209 10.72 -18.27 -6.88
C ILE A 209 10.88 -18.93 -8.25
N SER A 210 11.94 -18.63 -9.00
CA SER A 210 12.22 -19.23 -10.30
C SER A 210 12.27 -20.76 -10.23
N ARG A 211 13.00 -21.31 -9.27
CA ARG A 211 13.14 -22.76 -9.11
C ARG A 211 11.85 -23.41 -8.64
N SER A 212 11.22 -22.86 -7.60
CA SER A 212 10.07 -23.52 -6.96
C SER A 212 8.78 -23.39 -7.76
N ALA A 213 8.56 -22.24 -8.42
CA ALA A 213 7.31 -21.97 -9.13
C ALA A 213 7.40 -22.27 -10.63
N PHE A 214 8.59 -22.16 -11.24
CA PHE A 214 8.77 -22.26 -12.69
C PHE A 214 9.74 -23.37 -13.13
N GLY A 215 10.43 -24.04 -12.20
CA GLY A 215 11.43 -25.06 -12.55
C GLY A 215 12.65 -24.51 -13.29
N SER A 216 12.91 -23.21 -13.14
CA SER A 216 13.98 -22.45 -13.81
C SER A 216 14.98 -21.93 -12.76
N ASN A 217 15.77 -20.90 -13.06
CA ASN A 217 16.66 -20.22 -12.12
C ASN A 217 16.59 -18.69 -12.31
N TYR A 218 17.25 -17.93 -11.44
CA TYR A 218 17.28 -16.48 -11.55
C TYR A 218 17.91 -16.00 -12.86
N GLU A 219 18.93 -16.69 -13.37
CA GLU A 219 19.66 -16.28 -14.57
C GLU A 219 18.77 -16.28 -15.81
N GLU A 220 17.97 -17.32 -15.98
CA GLU A 220 16.97 -17.44 -17.05
C GLU A 220 15.84 -16.41 -16.90
N GLY A 221 15.40 -16.13 -15.67
CA GLY A 221 14.32 -15.18 -15.36
C GLY A 221 14.77 -13.72 -15.19
N ARG A 222 16.08 -13.44 -15.27
CA ARG A 222 16.68 -12.17 -14.82
C ARG A 222 16.01 -10.95 -15.43
N LYS A 223 15.73 -10.98 -16.73
CA LYS A 223 15.11 -9.85 -17.45
C LYS A 223 13.69 -9.57 -16.96
N ILE A 224 12.93 -10.61 -16.62
CA ILE A 224 11.56 -10.49 -16.09
C ILE A 224 11.59 -9.80 -14.73
N PHE A 225 12.48 -10.23 -13.83
CA PHE A 225 12.62 -9.60 -12.51
C PHE A 225 13.06 -8.14 -12.60
N GLN A 226 13.96 -7.80 -13.53
CA GLN A 226 14.36 -6.40 -13.76
C GLN A 226 13.16 -5.55 -14.17
N LEU A 227 12.39 -6.00 -15.18
CA LEU A 227 11.21 -5.29 -15.66
C LEU A 227 10.14 -5.13 -14.56
N LEU A 228 9.92 -6.16 -13.73
CA LEU A 228 9.00 -6.10 -12.59
C LEU A 228 9.45 -5.06 -11.55
N ASN A 229 10.75 -5.01 -11.24
CA ASN A 229 11.28 -3.99 -10.32
C ASN A 229 11.11 -2.58 -10.88
N ASP A 230 11.43 -2.37 -12.16
CA ASP A 230 11.26 -1.07 -12.82
C ASP A 230 9.80 -0.63 -12.82
N GLN A 231 8.88 -1.57 -13.10
CA GLN A 231 7.44 -1.32 -13.06
C GLN A 231 6.96 -0.95 -11.65
N ILE A 232 7.41 -1.67 -10.61
CA ILE A 232 7.08 -1.37 -9.20
C ILE A 232 7.62 0.02 -8.82
N ASP A 233 8.86 0.34 -9.17
CA ASP A 233 9.47 1.63 -8.85
C ASP A 233 8.76 2.79 -9.53
N LEU A 234 8.41 2.65 -10.82
CA LEU A 234 7.60 3.65 -11.53
C LEU A 234 6.21 3.79 -10.93
N ALA A 235 5.55 2.68 -10.59
CA ALA A 235 4.24 2.68 -9.98
C ALA A 235 4.24 3.33 -8.59
N LEU A 236 5.29 3.10 -7.78
CA LEU A 236 5.49 3.73 -6.47
C LEU A 236 5.78 5.23 -6.59
N LYS A 237 6.62 5.64 -7.54
CA LYS A 237 6.86 7.07 -7.83
C LYS A 237 5.58 7.76 -8.25
N GLY A 238 4.77 7.12 -9.10
CA GLY A 238 3.43 7.59 -9.45
C GLY A 238 2.54 7.71 -8.21
N PHE A 239 2.47 6.70 -7.34
CA PHE A 239 1.69 6.75 -6.10
C PHE A 239 2.07 7.92 -5.18
N LEU A 240 3.37 8.17 -4.99
CA LEU A 240 3.86 9.23 -4.10
C LEU A 240 3.72 10.64 -4.69
N THR A 241 3.80 10.78 -6.02
CA THR A 241 3.71 12.09 -6.72
C THR A 241 2.28 12.44 -7.16
N THR A 242 1.46 11.45 -7.49
CA THR A 242 0.09 11.61 -8.03
C THR A 242 -0.99 11.25 -7.03
N PHE A 243 -0.79 11.53 -5.74
CA PHE A 243 -1.93 11.71 -4.85
C PHE A 243 -2.67 13.00 -5.27
N ILE A 244 -3.39 12.93 -6.39
CA ILE A 244 -4.42 13.88 -6.78
C ILE A 244 -5.62 13.48 -5.93
N PRO A 245 -5.87 14.21 -4.85
CA PRO A 245 -7.00 13.88 -4.01
C PRO A 245 -8.24 14.22 -4.90
N GLY A 246 -9.15 13.26 -5.09
CA GLY A 246 -10.41 13.46 -5.83
C GLY A 246 -10.67 12.58 -7.07
N GLY A 247 -9.73 11.74 -7.52
CA GLY A 247 -9.92 10.87 -8.70
C GLY A 247 -10.78 9.60 -8.48
N GLY A 248 -11.25 9.36 -7.26
CA GLY A 248 -12.13 8.24 -6.94
C GLY A 248 -13.59 8.64 -7.09
N THR A 249 -14.19 8.33 -8.23
CA THR A 249 -15.65 8.34 -8.36
C THR A 249 -16.25 7.44 -7.29
N SER A 250 -17.02 8.04 -6.40
CA SER A 250 -17.90 7.37 -5.47
C SER A 250 -18.91 6.53 -6.24
N LEU A 251 -18.76 5.21 -6.18
CA LEU A 251 -19.88 4.28 -6.30
C LEU A 251 -19.75 3.27 -5.16
N GLN A 252 -20.25 3.69 -3.98
CA GLN A 252 -20.82 2.73 -3.04
C GLN A 252 -22.20 2.35 -3.57
N GLY A 253 -22.50 1.05 -3.56
CA GLY A 253 -23.86 0.53 -3.56
C GLY A 253 -24.49 0.30 -4.93
N GLN A 254 -24.28 -0.89 -5.49
CA GLN A 254 -25.38 -1.63 -6.08
C GLN A 254 -25.36 -3.05 -5.51
N THR A 255 -26.13 -3.22 -4.44
CA THR A 255 -26.87 -4.46 -4.20
C THR A 255 -27.99 -4.58 -5.23
N THR A 256 -28.37 -5.83 -5.48
CA THR A 256 -29.54 -6.39 -6.22
C THR A 256 -29.35 -6.68 -7.70
N GLY A 257 -29.42 -7.99 -8.00
CA GLY A 257 -29.38 -8.65 -9.29
C GLY A 257 -28.87 -10.06 -9.12
#